data_AF-A0A9D3T1T9-F1
#
_entry.id   AF-A0A9D3T1T9-F1
#
_cell.length_a   1.000
_cell.length_b   1.000
_cell.length_c   1.000
_cell.angle_alpha   90.00
_cell.angle_beta   90.00
_cell.angle_gamma   90.00
#
_symmetry.space_group_name_H-M   'P 1'
#
loop_
_entity.id
_entity.type
_entity.pdbx_description
1 polymer ?
#
loop_
_entity_poly.entity_id
_entity_poly.type
_entity_poly.pdbx_seq_one_letter_code
_entity_poly.pdbx_strand_id
1 'polypeptide(L)'
;MDWSFLKVNTDVLLLLKKISMAILLQIMEQLMEPIFTCPCSGGRIHFVCLYFIIPAFALVTLTFALQQRSIFAKSKLACVRCNAQAMASEEQSQGSDDYSCDGADGGGGDGVFLKLKRKDSYTNLRTSTKGRHRKCSRHFFLNKCAMPAYLAACWIVILLIDGKYWACAQFTRCGNATGVADMKDPEMVENMVKSKCIGLYVVFGMMLVYIGNLVLEIYRSPKDRYEEMYERLLKDDREEYIRAYAKTRSQIRATRCKETLENLLQQKQPANTNPAQPGSAATVQPADTDLDAATIVEEIEKCFH
;
A
#
# COMPACT_ATOMS: atom_id res chain seq x y z
N MET A 1 9.89 17.09 14.54
CA MET A 1 8.71 17.23 13.66
C MET A 1 7.68 16.24 14.15
N ASP A 2 6.48 16.70 14.50
CA ASP A 2 5.46 15.86 15.11
C ASP A 2 4.75 14.97 14.08
N TRP A 3 5.08 13.68 14.10
CA TRP A 3 4.51 12.64 13.24
C TRP A 3 3.02 12.35 13.52
N SER A 4 2.48 12.86 14.63
CA SER A 4 1.05 12.82 14.95
C SER A 4 0.19 13.47 13.86
N PHE A 5 0.69 14.52 13.20
CA PHE A 5 -0.03 15.21 12.13
C PHE A 5 -0.20 14.35 10.86
N LEU A 6 0.80 13.54 10.50
CA LEU A 6 0.75 12.64 9.33
C LEU A 6 -0.25 11.49 9.53
N LYS A 7 -0.37 10.97 10.75
CA LYS A 7 -1.33 9.92 11.09
C LYS A 7 -2.77 10.42 11.06
N VAL A 8 -3.01 11.62 11.59
CA VAL A 8 -4.31 12.30 11.50
C VAL A 8 -4.71 12.45 10.02
N ASN A 9 -3.79 12.83 9.15
CA ASN A 9 -4.08 12.98 7.72
C ASN A 9 -4.48 11.66 7.04
N THR A 10 -3.88 10.52 7.41
CA THR A 10 -4.27 9.22 6.83
C THR A 10 -5.64 8.73 7.30
N ASP A 11 -5.97 8.92 8.58
CA ASP A 11 -7.27 8.53 9.12
C ASP A 11 -8.39 9.42 8.58
N VAL A 12 -8.13 10.74 8.47
CA VAL A 12 -9.05 11.70 7.83
C VAL A 12 -9.24 11.36 6.34
N LEU A 13 -8.18 11.00 5.61
CA LEU A 13 -8.31 10.60 4.21
C LEU A 13 -9.12 9.31 4.05
N LEU A 14 -8.98 8.35 4.96
CA LEU A 14 -9.78 7.13 4.95
C LEU A 14 -11.26 7.43 5.22
N LEU A 15 -11.54 8.28 6.20
CA LEU A 15 -12.88 8.75 6.52
C LEU A 15 -13.50 9.49 5.33
N LEU A 16 -12.74 10.40 4.71
CA LEU A 16 -13.15 11.16 3.53
C LEU A 16 -13.48 10.23 2.36
N LYS A 17 -12.68 9.18 2.13
CA LYS A 17 -12.98 8.16 1.12
C LYS A 17 -14.29 7.41 1.40
N LYS A 18 -14.56 7.05 2.65
CA LYS A 18 -15.82 6.37 3.03
C LYS A 18 -17.03 7.28 2.83
N ILE A 19 -16.93 8.54 3.25
CA ILE A 19 -17.97 9.55 3.08
C ILE A 19 -18.20 9.83 1.59
N SER A 20 -17.14 10.02 0.82
CA SER A 20 -17.21 10.25 -0.64
C SER A 20 -17.91 9.09 -1.34
N MET A 21 -17.64 7.84 -0.97
CA MET A 21 -18.35 6.69 -1.53
C MET A 21 -19.84 6.67 -1.19
N ALA A 22 -20.22 7.02 0.04
CA ALA A 22 -21.64 7.11 0.42
C ALA A 22 -22.37 8.21 -0.38
N ILE A 23 -21.74 9.36 -0.57
CA ILE A 23 -22.28 10.46 -1.40
C ILE A 23 -22.44 10.02 -2.85
N LEU A 24 -21.46 9.32 -3.42
CA LEU A 24 -21.55 8.79 -4.78
C LEU A 24 -22.71 7.80 -4.95
N LEU A 25 -22.91 6.90 -3.97
CA LEU A 25 -24.05 5.98 -3.98
C LEU A 25 -25.39 6.73 -3.92
N GLN A 26 -25.46 7.80 -3.12
CA GLN A 26 -26.65 8.65 -3.05
C GLN A 26 -26.93 9.36 -4.38
N ILE A 27 -25.89 9.91 -5.04
CA ILE A 27 -26.03 10.54 -6.36
C ILE A 27 -26.52 9.52 -7.40
N MET A 28 -25.97 8.30 -7.39
CA MET A 28 -26.38 7.23 -8.31
C MET A 28 -27.84 6.82 -8.09
N GLU A 29 -28.31 6.80 -6.85
CA GLU A 29 -29.73 6.56 -6.54
C GLU A 29 -30.62 7.67 -7.10
N GLN A 30 -30.28 8.94 -6.85
CA GLN A 30 -31.02 10.08 -7.39
C GLN A 30 -31.05 10.12 -8.92
N LEU A 31 -30.00 9.63 -9.59
CA LEU A 31 -29.96 9.48 -11.05
C LEU A 31 -30.84 8.34 -11.57
N MET A 32 -31.05 7.28 -10.77
CA MET A 32 -31.89 6.13 -11.12
C MET A 32 -33.37 6.37 -10.84
N GLU A 33 -33.69 7.22 -9.88
CA GLU A 33 -35.06 7.59 -9.51
C GLU A 33 -35.97 7.98 -10.70
N PRO A 34 -35.58 8.89 -11.61
CA PRO A 34 -36.46 9.31 -12.72
C PRO A 34 -36.68 8.22 -13.78
N ILE A 35 -35.80 7.22 -13.83
CA ILE A 35 -35.87 6.11 -14.80
C ILE A 35 -36.79 5.00 -14.27
N PHE A 36 -36.95 4.91 -12.95
CA PHE A 36 -37.72 3.86 -12.32
C PHE A 36 -39.23 4.05 -12.51
N THR A 37 -39.83 3.18 -13.32
CA THR A 37 -41.27 3.06 -13.47
C THR A 37 -41.69 1.65 -13.05
N CYS A 38 -42.61 1.54 -12.10
CA CYS A 38 -43.05 0.24 -11.58
C CYS A 38 -44.01 -0.43 -12.58
N PRO A 39 -43.62 -1.56 -13.22
CA PRO A 39 -44.49 -2.23 -14.17
C PRO A 39 -45.59 -3.00 -13.44
N CYS A 40 -46.81 -2.96 -13.95
CA CYS A 40 -47.94 -3.74 -13.44
C CYS A 40 -47.97 -5.21 -13.88
N SER A 41 -46.86 -5.75 -14.39
CA SER A 41 -46.81 -7.13 -14.90
C SER A 41 -46.46 -8.15 -13.81
N GLY A 42 -46.79 -9.42 -14.06
CA GLY A 42 -46.40 -10.53 -13.18
C GLY A 42 -44.87 -10.67 -12.99
N GLY A 43 -44.06 -10.04 -13.84
CA GLY A 43 -42.60 -10.03 -13.76
C GLY A 43 -42.01 -8.96 -12.83
N ARG A 44 -42.82 -8.22 -12.06
CA ARG A 44 -42.35 -7.09 -11.25
C ARG A 44 -41.28 -7.46 -10.21
N ILE A 45 -41.40 -8.64 -9.59
CA ILE A 45 -40.43 -9.07 -8.56
C ILE A 45 -39.07 -9.26 -9.23
N HIS A 46 -39.02 -9.90 -10.40
CA HIS A 46 -37.79 -10.03 -11.16
C HIS A 46 -37.22 -8.68 -11.59
N PHE A 47 -38.08 -7.76 -12.06
CA PHE A 47 -37.65 -6.40 -12.41
C PHE A 47 -36.99 -5.69 -11.23
N VAL A 48 -37.65 -5.66 -10.06
CA VAL A 48 -37.09 -5.06 -8.85
C VAL A 48 -35.81 -5.79 -8.41
N CYS A 49 -35.80 -7.12 -8.36
CA CYS A 49 -34.61 -7.90 -7.99
C CYS A 49 -33.41 -7.58 -8.89
N LEU A 50 -33.59 -7.42 -10.20
CA LEU A 50 -32.51 -7.03 -11.12
C LEU A 50 -32.00 -5.62 -10.81
N TYR A 51 -32.87 -4.67 -10.47
CA TYR A 51 -32.49 -3.33 -10.03
C TYR A 51 -31.67 -3.31 -8.73
N PHE A 52 -31.89 -4.27 -7.83
CA PHE A 52 -31.05 -4.44 -6.64
C PHE A 52 -29.72 -5.12 -6.95
N ILE A 53 -29.76 -6.23 -7.69
CA ILE A 53 -28.61 -7.14 -7.85
C ILE A 53 -27.59 -6.59 -8.85
N ILE A 54 -28.02 -6.02 -9.98
CA ILE A 54 -27.10 -5.59 -11.04
C ILE A 54 -26.16 -4.47 -10.55
N PRO A 55 -26.64 -3.37 -9.94
CA PRO A 55 -25.74 -2.32 -9.46
C PRO A 55 -24.87 -2.79 -8.31
N ALA A 56 -25.40 -3.63 -7.40
CA ALA A 56 -24.62 -4.22 -6.33
C ALA A 56 -23.46 -5.08 -6.88
N PHE A 57 -23.73 -5.91 -7.88
CA PHE A 57 -22.70 -6.72 -8.54
C PHE A 57 -21.68 -5.86 -9.30
N ALA A 58 -22.13 -4.82 -9.99
CA ALA A 58 -21.25 -3.86 -10.67
C ALA A 58 -20.31 -3.15 -9.66
N LEU A 59 -20.82 -2.73 -8.50
CA LEU A 59 -20.01 -2.15 -7.43
C LEU A 59 -18.99 -3.14 -6.86
N VAL A 60 -19.39 -4.40 -6.65
CA VAL A 60 -18.48 -5.46 -6.17
C VAL A 60 -17.37 -5.72 -7.17
N THR A 61 -17.70 -5.89 -8.45
CA THR A 61 -16.72 -6.14 -9.52
C THR A 61 -15.78 -4.95 -9.72
N LEU A 62 -16.29 -3.72 -9.72
CA LEU A 62 -15.47 -2.51 -9.81
C LEU A 62 -14.52 -2.39 -8.62
N THR A 63 -15.03 -2.59 -7.40
CA THR A 63 -14.21 -2.54 -6.19
C THR A 63 -13.14 -3.62 -6.21
N PHE A 64 -13.48 -4.82 -6.65
CA PHE A 64 -12.53 -5.91 -6.79
C PHE A 64 -11.45 -5.59 -7.83
N ALA A 65 -11.83 -5.03 -8.98
CA ALA A 65 -10.88 -4.62 -10.03
C ALA A 65 -9.94 -3.49 -9.55
N LEU A 66 -10.46 -2.50 -8.82
CA LEU A 66 -9.65 -1.45 -8.22
C LEU A 66 -8.69 -1.99 -7.15
N GLN A 67 -9.17 -2.94 -6.34
CA GLN A 67 -8.32 -3.62 -5.36
C GLN A 67 -7.24 -4.46 -6.02
N GLN A 68 -7.53 -5.19 -7.11
CA GLN A 68 -6.54 -6.03 -7.78
C GLN A 68 -5.26 -5.27 -8.14
N ARG A 69 -5.35 -4.03 -8.64
CA ARG A 69 -4.17 -3.20 -8.93
C ARG A 69 -3.28 -3.01 -7.70
N SER A 70 -3.88 -2.71 -6.55
CA SER A 70 -3.15 -2.57 -5.28
C SER A 70 -2.57 -3.90 -4.78
N ILE A 71 -3.27 -5.00 -5.05
CA ILE A 71 -2.87 -6.34 -4.61
C ILE A 71 -1.71 -6.83 -5.45
N PHE A 72 -1.75 -6.66 -6.78
CA PHE A 72 -0.66 -7.04 -7.68
C PHE A 72 0.63 -6.26 -7.39
N ALA A 73 0.53 -4.97 -7.04
CA ALA A 73 1.69 -4.19 -6.61
C ALA A 73 2.33 -4.78 -5.33
N LYS A 74 1.50 -5.15 -4.33
CA LYS A 74 1.97 -5.71 -3.06
C LYS A 74 2.43 -7.18 -3.19
N SER A 75 1.78 -7.98 -4.03
CA SER A 75 2.12 -9.40 -4.20
C SER A 75 3.43 -9.59 -4.94
N LYS A 76 3.77 -8.73 -5.90
CA LYS A 76 5.10 -8.72 -6.53
C LYS A 76 6.20 -8.45 -5.51
N LEU A 77 6.04 -7.45 -4.63
CA LEU A 77 7.00 -7.19 -3.56
C LEU A 77 7.09 -8.36 -2.55
N ALA A 78 5.97 -8.99 -2.21
CA ALA A 78 5.96 -10.12 -1.30
C ALA A 78 6.66 -11.35 -1.90
N CYS A 79 6.42 -11.65 -3.18
CA CYS A 79 7.06 -12.75 -3.89
C CYS A 79 8.57 -12.54 -4.00
N VAL A 80 9.02 -11.33 -4.35
CA VAL A 80 10.45 -10.97 -4.41
C VAL A 80 11.10 -11.12 -3.03
N ARG A 81 10.43 -10.70 -1.95
CA ARG A 81 10.96 -10.85 -0.59
C ARG A 81 11.04 -12.31 -0.15
N CYS A 82 10.04 -13.14 -0.45
CA CYS A 82 10.09 -14.58 -0.17
C CYS A 82 11.21 -15.27 -0.95
N ASN A 83 11.39 -14.91 -2.23
CA ASN A 83 12.46 -15.48 -3.06
C ASN A 83 13.85 -15.05 -2.55
N ALA A 84 14.01 -13.79 -2.14
CA ALA A 84 15.26 -13.31 -1.55
C ALA A 84 15.59 -13.99 -0.21
N GLN A 85 14.58 -14.28 0.62
CA GLN A 85 14.78 -15.04 1.86
C GLN A 85 15.13 -16.51 1.61
N ALA A 86 14.54 -17.13 0.59
CA ALA A 86 14.88 -18.49 0.19
C ALA A 86 16.35 -18.57 -0.26
N MET A 87 16.79 -17.65 -1.11
CA MET A 87 18.19 -17.55 -1.57
C MET A 87 19.17 -17.34 -0.40
N ALA A 88 18.87 -16.41 0.52
CA ALA A 88 19.73 -16.16 1.68
C ALA A 88 19.84 -17.37 2.63
N SER A 89 18.83 -18.25 2.65
CA SER A 89 18.88 -19.48 3.45
C SER A 89 19.65 -20.63 2.80
N GLU A 90 19.84 -20.62 1.48
CA GLU A 90 20.69 -21.60 0.79
C GLU A 90 22.18 -21.26 0.97
N GLU A 91 22.56 -19.99 0.93
CA GLU A 91 23.95 -19.55 1.17
C GLU A 91 24.46 -19.94 2.57
N GLN A 92 23.61 -19.93 3.60
CA GLN A 92 23.98 -20.36 4.95
C GLN A 92 24.05 -21.89 5.12
N SER A 93 23.45 -22.67 4.21
CA SER A 93 23.46 -24.13 4.33
C SER A 93 24.66 -24.78 3.64
N GLN A 94 25.47 -24.02 2.89
CA GLN A 94 26.56 -24.57 2.07
C GLN A 94 27.97 -24.27 2.62
N GLY A 95 28.09 -23.70 3.81
CA GLY A 95 29.38 -23.28 4.40
C GLY A 95 29.74 -23.89 5.76
N SER A 96 29.15 -25.01 6.18
CA SER A 96 29.34 -25.56 7.55
C SER A 96 29.93 -26.97 7.63
N ASP A 97 30.44 -27.54 6.54
CA ASP A 97 31.11 -28.84 6.54
C ASP A 97 32.51 -28.66 5.95
N ASP A 98 33.48 -28.20 6.77
CA ASP A 98 34.94 -28.47 6.67
C ASP A 98 35.76 -27.42 7.45
N TYR A 99 35.73 -27.50 8.78
CA TYR A 99 36.86 -27.08 9.61
C TYR A 99 37.07 -28.13 10.71
N SER A 100 37.73 -29.22 10.33
CA SER A 100 38.38 -30.13 11.28
C SER A 100 39.65 -29.42 11.77
N CYS A 101 39.59 -28.84 12.97
CA CYS A 101 40.77 -28.35 13.67
C CYS A 101 41.44 -29.52 14.39
N ASP A 102 42.23 -30.29 13.67
CA ASP A 102 43.24 -31.15 14.28
C ASP A 102 44.55 -30.36 14.42
N GLY A 103 44.99 -30.20 15.67
CA GLY A 103 46.38 -29.88 16.01
C GLY A 103 46.62 -28.50 16.62
N ALA A 104 46.86 -28.45 17.93
CA ALA A 104 48.18 -28.23 18.51
C ALA A 104 48.11 -27.64 19.92
N ASP A 105 48.79 -28.33 20.83
CA ASP A 105 49.18 -27.91 22.17
C ASP A 105 49.83 -26.52 22.21
N GLY A 106 49.58 -25.77 23.29
CA GLY A 106 50.35 -24.56 23.60
C GLY A 106 49.74 -23.77 24.74
N GLY A 107 50.33 -23.88 25.94
CA GLY A 107 49.80 -23.34 27.18
C GLY A 107 50.06 -21.85 27.44
N GLY A 108 49.52 -21.42 28.59
CA GLY A 108 50.02 -20.32 29.43
C GLY A 108 49.62 -18.91 28.99
N GLY A 109 48.66 -18.31 29.71
CA GLY A 109 48.42 -16.87 29.63
C GLY A 109 47.09 -16.45 30.23
N ASP A 110 47.11 -16.10 31.51
CA ASP A 110 45.96 -15.57 32.26
C ASP A 110 45.55 -14.20 31.72
N GLY A 111 44.65 -14.21 30.73
CA GLY A 111 43.91 -13.05 30.26
C GLY A 111 42.44 -13.16 30.68
N VAL A 112 42.00 -12.31 31.60
CA VAL A 112 40.59 -12.19 32.03
C VAL A 112 39.77 -11.63 30.86
N PHE A 113 39.40 -12.50 29.93
CA PHE A 113 38.45 -12.23 28.87
C PHE A 113 37.05 -12.48 29.44
N LEU A 114 36.25 -11.41 29.54
CA LEU A 114 34.82 -11.46 29.87
C LEU A 114 34.11 -12.30 28.79
N LYS A 115 34.04 -13.60 29.05
CA LYS A 115 33.30 -14.61 28.29
C LYS A 115 31.81 -14.34 28.50
N LEU A 116 31.27 -13.37 27.75
CA LEU A 116 29.84 -13.23 27.53
C LEU A 116 29.38 -14.55 26.87
N LYS A 117 28.87 -15.47 27.71
CA LYS A 117 28.16 -16.67 27.31
C LYS A 117 26.93 -16.23 26.49
N ARG A 118 27.14 -16.04 25.19
CA ARG A 118 26.08 -16.03 24.18
C ARG A 118 25.55 -17.46 24.18
N LYS A 119 24.56 -17.74 25.02
CA LYS A 119 23.85 -19.02 25.06
C LYS A 119 23.28 -19.27 23.67
N ASP A 120 23.80 -20.29 23.02
CA ASP A 120 23.30 -20.86 21.78
C ASP A 120 21.87 -21.37 22.00
N SER A 121 20.91 -20.48 21.81
CA SER A 121 19.47 -20.76 21.87
C SER A 121 18.85 -20.67 20.47
N TYR A 122 19.58 -21.14 19.45
CA TYR A 122 19.18 -21.07 18.04
C TYR A 122 18.73 -22.40 17.42
N THR A 123 18.84 -23.53 18.11
CA THR A 123 18.61 -24.86 17.50
C THR A 123 17.18 -25.39 17.58
N ASN A 124 16.24 -24.72 18.26
CA ASN A 124 14.85 -25.21 18.40
C ASN A 124 13.80 -24.46 17.55
N LEU A 125 14.18 -23.59 16.61
CA LEU A 125 13.21 -22.86 15.75
C LEU A 125 12.84 -23.56 14.43
N ARG A 126 13.38 -24.74 14.12
CA ARG A 126 13.25 -25.35 12.77
C ARG A 126 11.96 -26.16 12.54
N THR A 127 11.21 -26.52 13.57
CA THR A 127 10.00 -27.38 13.42
C THR A 127 8.67 -26.64 13.50
N SER A 128 8.64 -25.33 13.80
CA SER A 128 7.41 -24.53 13.99
C SER A 128 7.14 -23.52 12.86
N THR A 129 7.38 -23.90 11.61
CA THR A 129 7.10 -23.05 10.43
C THR A 129 5.94 -23.57 9.57
N LYS A 130 5.67 -24.88 9.54
CA LYS A 130 4.56 -25.46 8.74
C LYS A 130 3.16 -25.10 9.25
N GLY A 131 2.97 -24.80 10.53
CA GLY A 131 1.68 -24.43 11.11
C GLY A 131 1.26 -22.95 10.92
N ARG A 132 2.21 -22.04 10.65
CA ARG A 132 1.95 -20.59 10.57
C ARG A 132 1.40 -20.13 9.22
N HIS A 133 1.69 -20.84 8.13
CA HIS A 133 1.24 -20.44 6.79
C HIS A 133 -0.28 -20.55 6.56
N ARG A 134 -0.98 -21.51 7.19
CA ARG A 134 -2.44 -21.71 6.97
C ARG A 134 -3.31 -20.63 7.63
N LYS A 135 -2.90 -20.05 8.77
CA LYS A 135 -3.69 -19.01 9.47
C LYS A 135 -3.61 -17.65 8.78
N CYS A 136 -2.50 -17.32 8.12
CA CYS A 136 -2.31 -16.03 7.45
C CYS A 136 -3.21 -15.87 6.20
N SER A 137 -3.49 -16.98 5.48
CA SER A 137 -4.29 -16.94 4.24
C SER A 137 -5.79 -16.65 4.49
N ARG A 138 -6.40 -17.24 5.53
CA ARG A 138 -7.84 -17.03 5.81
C ARG A 138 -8.17 -15.59 6.26
N HIS A 139 -7.34 -14.99 7.11
CA HIS A 139 -7.55 -13.62 7.57
C HIS A 139 -7.43 -12.60 6.43
N PHE A 140 -6.49 -12.85 5.50
CA PHE A 140 -6.29 -12.00 4.33
C PHE A 140 -7.47 -12.04 3.36
N PHE A 141 -8.11 -13.20 3.19
CA PHE A 141 -9.26 -13.33 2.30
C PHE A 141 -10.51 -12.66 2.88
N LEU A 142 -10.81 -12.90 4.17
CA LEU A 142 -11.97 -12.31 4.84
C LEU A 142 -11.95 -10.78 4.83
N ASN A 143 -10.81 -10.16 5.16
CA ASN A 143 -10.71 -8.70 5.18
C ASN A 143 -10.84 -8.06 3.78
N LYS A 144 -10.47 -8.79 2.73
CA LYS A 144 -10.58 -8.27 1.35
C LYS A 144 -11.99 -8.38 0.80
N CYS A 145 -12.69 -9.46 1.09
CA CYS A 145 -14.08 -9.64 0.66
C CYS A 145 -15.06 -8.76 1.44
N ALA A 146 -14.72 -8.36 2.67
CA ALA A 146 -15.59 -7.54 3.51
C ALA A 146 -15.90 -6.16 2.91
N MET A 147 -14.93 -5.51 2.25
CA MET A 147 -15.12 -4.15 1.75
C MET A 147 -16.07 -4.06 0.54
N PRO A 148 -15.93 -4.89 -0.52
CA PRO A 148 -16.93 -4.96 -1.58
C PRO A 148 -18.32 -5.38 -1.07
N ALA A 149 -18.40 -6.34 -0.15
CA ALA A 149 -19.66 -6.77 0.44
C ALA A 149 -20.34 -5.64 1.22
N TYR A 150 -19.58 -4.81 1.94
CA TYR A 150 -20.09 -3.63 2.63
C TYR A 150 -20.70 -2.61 1.67
N LEU A 151 -20.05 -2.33 0.53
CA LEU A 151 -20.59 -1.40 -0.48
C LEU A 151 -21.89 -1.93 -1.10
N ALA A 152 -21.96 -3.21 -1.40
CA ALA A 152 -23.20 -3.85 -1.88
C ALA A 152 -24.32 -3.77 -0.83
N ALA A 153 -24.00 -4.01 0.45
CA ALA A 153 -24.96 -3.87 1.54
C ALA A 153 -25.45 -2.41 1.69
N CYS A 154 -24.56 -1.43 1.60
CA CYS A 154 -24.93 0.00 1.62
C CYS A 154 -25.89 0.34 0.48
N TRP A 155 -25.64 -0.17 -0.73
CA TRP A 155 -26.53 0.03 -1.87
C TRP A 155 -27.94 -0.52 -1.61
N ILE A 156 -28.05 -1.75 -1.11
CA ILE A 156 -29.33 -2.38 -0.76
C ILE A 156 -30.08 -1.54 0.28
N VAL A 157 -29.37 -1.06 1.30
CA VAL A 157 -29.92 -0.23 2.37
C VAL A 157 -30.47 1.09 1.82
N ILE A 158 -29.73 1.76 0.92
CA ILE A 158 -30.19 3.01 0.29
C ILE A 158 -31.52 2.78 -0.44
N LEU A 159 -31.62 1.70 -1.22
CA LEU A 159 -32.87 1.36 -1.94
C LEU A 159 -34.04 1.03 -0.99
N LEU A 160 -33.75 0.39 0.16
CA LEU A 160 -34.76 0.11 1.20
C LEU A 160 -35.25 1.39 1.89
N ILE A 161 -34.35 2.35 2.13
CA ILE A 161 -34.68 3.65 2.74
C ILE A 161 -35.49 4.52 1.78
N ASP A 162 -35.26 4.46 0.47
CA ASP A 162 -36.14 5.13 -0.49
C ASP A 162 -37.54 4.51 -0.46
N GLY A 163 -37.60 3.17 -0.45
CA GLY A 163 -38.83 2.40 -0.24
C GLY A 163 -39.72 2.23 -1.46
N LYS A 164 -39.48 2.98 -2.54
CA LYS A 164 -40.22 2.85 -3.81
C LYS A 164 -40.09 1.45 -4.42
N TYR A 165 -38.87 0.91 -4.40
CA TYR A 165 -38.58 -0.40 -4.98
C TYR A 165 -39.26 -1.54 -4.20
N TRP A 166 -39.24 -1.48 -2.87
CA TRP A 166 -39.92 -2.45 -2.02
C TRP A 166 -41.44 -2.34 -2.16
N ALA A 167 -41.98 -1.12 -2.19
CA ALA A 167 -43.41 -0.89 -2.43
C ALA A 167 -43.86 -1.47 -3.77
N CYS A 168 -43.09 -1.25 -4.84
CA CYS A 168 -43.34 -1.87 -6.15
C CYS A 168 -43.31 -3.41 -6.10
N ALA A 169 -42.38 -4.00 -5.33
CA ALA A 169 -42.31 -5.45 -5.18
C ALA A 169 -43.53 -6.02 -4.44
N GLN A 170 -44.10 -5.31 -3.46
CA GLN A 170 -45.21 -5.79 -2.62
C GLN A 170 -46.61 -5.43 -3.16
N PHE A 171 -46.75 -4.38 -3.96
CA PHE A 171 -48.05 -3.88 -4.43
C PHE A 171 -48.80 -4.84 -5.36
N THR A 172 -49.85 -5.52 -4.90
CA THR A 172 -50.50 -6.63 -5.65
C THR A 172 -51.56 -6.21 -6.67
N ARG A 173 -52.09 -4.98 -6.60
CA ARG A 173 -53.32 -4.60 -7.32
C ARG A 173 -53.10 -3.53 -8.38
N CYS A 174 -53.06 -3.91 -9.65
CA CYS A 174 -53.05 -2.93 -10.72
C CYS A 174 -54.47 -2.70 -11.26
N GLY A 175 -55.07 -1.58 -10.86
CA GLY A 175 -56.40 -1.15 -11.34
C GLY A 175 -56.36 -0.31 -12.63
N ASN A 176 -55.20 0.21 -13.02
CA ASN A 176 -55.10 1.22 -14.07
C ASN A 176 -54.81 0.61 -15.46
N ALA A 177 -55.53 1.10 -16.47
CA ALA A 177 -55.36 0.71 -17.88
C ALA A 177 -53.98 1.08 -18.46
N THR A 178 -53.23 1.96 -17.80
CA THR A 178 -51.90 2.42 -18.24
C THR A 178 -50.78 1.41 -17.99
N GLY A 179 -51.02 0.36 -17.19
CA GLY A 179 -50.00 -0.65 -16.87
C GLY A 179 -48.86 -0.15 -15.98
N VAL A 180 -48.99 1.03 -15.39
CA VAL A 180 -48.03 1.63 -14.44
C VAL A 180 -48.73 1.85 -13.11
N ALA A 181 -48.09 1.45 -12.01
CA ALA A 181 -48.62 1.66 -10.67
C ALA A 181 -48.50 3.14 -10.25
N ASP A 182 -49.57 3.68 -9.65
CA ASP A 182 -49.55 5.04 -9.09
C ASP A 182 -48.89 5.02 -7.71
N MET A 183 -47.76 5.71 -7.58
CA MET A 183 -47.00 5.83 -6.32
C MET A 183 -47.77 6.59 -5.23
N LYS A 184 -48.88 7.27 -5.57
CA LYS A 184 -49.74 7.98 -4.62
C LYS A 184 -50.82 7.10 -3.99
N ASP A 185 -50.93 5.84 -4.41
CA ASP A 185 -51.88 4.90 -3.82
C ASP A 185 -51.59 4.71 -2.31
N PRO A 186 -52.60 4.76 -1.42
CA PRO A 186 -52.40 4.58 0.02
C PRO A 186 -51.71 3.26 0.39
N GLU A 187 -51.95 2.17 -0.36
CA GLU A 187 -51.28 0.88 -0.14
C GLU A 187 -49.79 0.96 -0.46
N MET A 188 -49.41 1.71 -1.50
CA MET A 188 -48.01 1.97 -1.83
C MET A 188 -47.33 2.81 -0.75
N VAL A 189 -47.99 3.88 -0.28
CA VAL A 189 -47.46 4.73 0.79
C VAL A 189 -47.21 3.93 2.07
N GLU A 190 -48.15 3.05 2.47
CA GLU A 190 -47.96 2.17 3.64
C GLU A 190 -46.74 1.25 3.46
N ASN A 191 -46.58 0.64 2.28
CA ASN A 191 -45.45 -0.22 1.98
C ASN A 191 -44.12 0.54 1.92
N MET A 192 -44.10 1.79 1.48
CA MET A 192 -42.92 2.65 1.54
C MET A 192 -42.50 2.92 2.99
N VAL A 193 -43.45 3.22 3.88
CA VAL A 193 -43.17 3.42 5.31
C VAL A 193 -42.60 2.15 5.93
N LYS A 194 -43.19 0.98 5.65
CA LYS A 194 -42.66 -0.32 6.11
C LYS A 194 -41.22 -0.55 5.63
N SER A 195 -40.95 -0.27 4.36
CA SER A 195 -39.59 -0.39 3.80
C SER A 195 -38.59 0.51 4.51
N LYS A 196 -38.95 1.77 4.78
CA LYS A 196 -38.13 2.73 5.53
C LYS A 196 -37.77 2.21 6.92
N CYS A 197 -38.75 1.67 7.64
CA CYS A 197 -38.51 1.05 8.94
C CYS A 197 -37.53 -0.14 8.83
N ILE A 198 -37.74 -1.04 7.86
CA ILE A 198 -36.84 -2.19 7.63
C ILE A 198 -35.42 -1.70 7.30
N GLY A 199 -35.27 -0.71 6.41
CA GLY A 199 -33.99 -0.10 6.07
C GLY A 199 -33.25 0.44 7.29
N LEU A 200 -33.95 1.17 8.17
CA LEU A 200 -33.37 1.67 9.43
C LEU A 200 -32.94 0.55 10.38
N TYR A 201 -33.72 -0.53 10.50
CA TYR A 201 -33.33 -1.71 11.29
C TYR A 201 -32.07 -2.39 10.71
N VAL A 202 -31.96 -2.48 9.38
CA VAL A 202 -30.76 -3.04 8.74
C VAL A 202 -29.54 -2.15 8.98
N VAL A 203 -29.67 -0.82 8.88
CA VAL A 203 -28.59 0.13 9.23
C VAL A 203 -28.14 -0.07 10.67
N PHE A 204 -29.09 -0.13 11.61
CA PHE A 204 -28.79 -0.32 13.01
C PHE A 204 -28.09 -1.66 13.27
N GLY A 205 -28.57 -2.74 12.66
CA GLY A 205 -27.93 -4.06 12.73
C GLY A 205 -26.50 -4.06 12.18
N MET A 206 -26.28 -3.44 11.02
CA MET A 206 -24.94 -3.27 10.44
C MET A 206 -24.01 -2.47 11.35
N MET A 207 -24.51 -1.41 11.98
CA MET A 207 -23.76 -0.59 12.93
C MET A 207 -23.36 -1.41 14.16
N LEU A 208 -24.28 -2.21 14.73
CA LEU A 208 -23.97 -3.09 15.86
C LEU A 208 -22.93 -4.15 15.49
N VAL A 209 -23.03 -4.78 14.31
CA VAL A 209 -22.03 -5.74 13.82
C VAL A 209 -20.67 -5.06 13.64
N TYR A 210 -20.65 -3.84 13.10
CA TYR A 210 -19.43 -3.06 12.94
C TYR A 210 -18.78 -2.73 14.30
N ILE A 211 -19.55 -2.23 15.26
CA ILE A 211 -19.07 -1.95 16.62
C ILE A 211 -18.58 -3.24 17.29
N GLY A 212 -19.34 -4.33 17.19
CA GLY A 212 -18.95 -5.63 17.74
C GLY A 212 -17.63 -6.13 17.16
N ASN A 213 -17.44 -6.02 15.83
CA ASN A 213 -16.16 -6.35 15.19
C ASN A 213 -15.02 -5.46 15.66
N LEU A 214 -15.26 -4.15 15.81
CA LEU A 214 -14.25 -3.19 16.29
C LEU A 214 -13.84 -3.49 17.73
N VAL A 215 -14.83 -3.78 18.59
CA VAL A 215 -14.59 -4.20 19.98
C VAL A 215 -13.82 -5.51 20.02
N LEU A 216 -14.21 -6.53 19.25
CA LEU A 216 -13.49 -7.80 19.15
C LEU A 216 -12.04 -7.62 18.66
N GLU A 217 -11.80 -6.71 17.72
CA GLU A 217 -10.47 -6.38 17.22
C GLU A 217 -9.61 -5.72 18.33
N ILE A 218 -10.18 -4.80 19.10
CA ILE A 218 -9.51 -4.17 20.25
C ILE A 218 -9.18 -5.21 21.32
N TYR A 219 -10.12 -6.08 21.69
CA TYR A 219 -9.91 -7.09 22.73
C TYR A 219 -8.93 -8.18 22.33
N ARG A 220 -8.87 -8.56 21.05
CA ARG A 220 -8.02 -9.65 20.58
C ARG A 220 -6.55 -9.26 20.44
N SER A 221 -6.24 -7.97 20.31
CA SER A 221 -4.90 -7.51 19.95
C SER A 221 -4.37 -6.35 20.82
N PRO A 222 -4.43 -6.40 22.16
CA PRO A 222 -3.77 -5.36 22.96
C PRO A 222 -2.25 -5.46 22.87
N LYS A 223 -1.69 -6.68 22.95
CA LYS A 223 -0.22 -6.88 23.01
C LYS A 223 0.45 -6.68 21.66
N ASP A 224 -0.08 -7.30 20.61
CA ASP A 224 0.52 -7.26 19.27
C ASP A 224 0.45 -5.84 18.66
N ARG A 225 -0.52 -5.01 19.06
CA ARG A 225 -0.68 -3.64 18.52
C ARG A 225 0.41 -2.69 19.00
N TYR A 226 0.90 -2.83 20.23
CA TYR A 226 2.04 -2.05 20.71
C TYR A 226 3.34 -2.48 20.03
N GLU A 227 3.51 -3.79 19.85
CA GLU A 227 4.69 -4.35 19.18
C GLU A 227 4.73 -3.93 17.70
N GLU A 228 3.61 -4.05 16.98
CA GLU A 228 3.51 -3.62 15.58
C GLU A 228 3.66 -2.09 15.44
N MET A 229 3.13 -1.30 16.38
CA MET A 229 3.32 0.16 16.37
C MET A 229 4.79 0.53 16.58
N TYR A 230 5.46 -0.15 17.50
CA TYR A 230 6.88 0.05 17.78
C TYR A 230 7.76 -0.37 16.58
N GLU A 231 7.46 -1.52 15.95
CA GLU A 231 8.14 -1.95 14.72
C GLU A 231 7.95 -0.97 13.57
N ARG A 232 6.74 -0.41 13.39
CA ARG A 232 6.49 0.61 12.36
C ARG A 232 7.28 1.89 12.62
N LEU A 233 7.31 2.38 13.86
CA LEU A 233 8.12 3.54 14.24
C LEU A 233 9.60 3.31 13.93
N LEU A 234 10.16 2.17 14.35
CA LEU A 234 11.54 1.79 14.04
C LEU A 234 11.82 1.69 12.54
N LYS A 235 10.83 1.24 11.77
CA LYS A 235 10.96 1.12 10.32
C LYS A 235 10.94 2.47 9.64
N ASP A 236 10.06 3.38 10.06
CA ASP A 236 9.97 4.74 9.54
C ASP A 236 11.25 5.52 9.85
N ASP A 237 11.77 5.43 11.09
CA ASP A 237 13.06 6.02 11.48
C ASP A 237 14.21 5.46 10.64
N ARG A 238 14.22 4.14 10.38
CA ARG A 238 15.22 3.51 9.52
C ARG A 238 15.11 3.99 8.08
N GLU A 239 13.92 4.12 7.53
CA GLU A 239 13.70 4.62 6.17
C GLU A 239 14.11 6.09 6.04
N GLU A 240 13.80 6.92 7.03
CA GLU A 240 14.24 8.31 7.08
C GLU A 240 15.77 8.41 7.16
N TYR A 241 16.40 7.62 8.04
CA TYR A 241 17.85 7.53 8.14
C TYR A 241 18.50 7.10 6.82
N ILE A 242 17.94 6.09 6.13
CA ILE A 242 18.45 5.65 4.81
C ILE A 242 18.30 6.75 3.77
N ARG A 243 17.18 7.48 3.74
CA ARG A 243 16.98 8.61 2.80
C ARG A 243 17.94 9.76 3.08
N ALA A 244 18.14 10.11 4.35
CA ALA A 244 19.09 11.13 4.76
C ALA A 244 20.52 10.73 4.38
N TYR A 245 20.91 9.49 4.68
CA TYR A 245 22.23 8.94 4.31
C TYR A 245 22.44 8.91 2.79
N ALA A 246 21.45 8.47 2.02
CA ALA A 246 21.51 8.48 0.56
C ALA A 246 21.69 9.90 0.01
N LYS A 247 20.96 10.88 0.56
CA LYS A 247 21.09 12.30 0.19
C LYS A 247 22.48 12.84 0.51
N THR A 248 23.02 12.58 1.71
CA THR A 248 24.38 12.97 2.09
C THR A 248 25.42 12.33 1.18
N ARG A 249 25.28 11.03 0.87
CA ARG A 249 26.19 10.33 -0.04
C ARG A 249 26.14 10.91 -1.46
N SER A 250 24.96 11.25 -1.97
CA SER A 250 24.85 11.92 -3.27
C SER A 250 25.49 13.31 -3.29
N GLN A 251 25.39 14.07 -2.19
CA GLN A 251 26.03 15.38 -2.06
C GLN A 251 27.55 15.26 -2.00
N ILE A 252 28.09 14.33 -1.22
CA ILE A 252 29.55 14.09 -1.13
C ILE A 252 30.12 13.71 -2.51
N ARG A 253 29.43 12.84 -3.27
CA ARG A 253 29.84 12.49 -4.63
C ARG A 253 29.83 13.70 -5.56
N ALA A 254 28.78 14.52 -5.51
CA ALA A 254 28.68 15.73 -6.32
C ALA A 254 29.79 16.74 -5.99
N THR A 255 30.09 16.97 -4.70
CA THR A 255 31.16 17.86 -4.27
C THR A 255 32.53 17.34 -4.72
N ARG A 256 32.82 16.06 -4.52
CA ARG A 256 34.10 15.47 -4.97
C ARG A 256 34.25 15.56 -6.48
N CYS A 257 33.19 15.30 -7.25
CA CYS A 257 33.21 15.44 -8.70
C CYS A 257 33.47 16.89 -9.13
N LYS A 258 32.90 17.86 -8.41
CA LYS A 258 33.14 19.29 -8.64
C LYS A 258 34.58 19.69 -8.36
N GLU A 259 35.16 19.26 -7.24
CA GLU A 259 36.56 19.52 -6.88
C GLU A 259 37.53 18.90 -7.90
N THR A 260 37.29 17.66 -8.35
CA THR A 260 38.08 17.02 -9.41
C THR A 260 38.02 17.84 -10.70
N LEU A 261 36.84 18.31 -11.10
CA LEU A 261 36.67 19.12 -12.30
C LEU A 261 37.38 20.47 -12.20
N GLU A 262 37.28 21.16 -11.06
CA GLU A 262 37.97 22.43 -10.82
C GLU A 262 39.50 22.26 -10.85
N ASN A 263 40.03 21.18 -10.26
CA ASN A 263 41.47 20.85 -10.30
C ASN A 263 41.95 20.59 -11.74
N LEU A 264 41.19 19.83 -12.54
CA LEU A 264 41.51 19.60 -13.94
C LEU A 264 41.49 20.89 -14.77
N LEU A 265 40.53 21.79 -14.48
CA LEU A 265 40.46 23.10 -15.14
C LEU A 265 41.63 24.01 -14.76
N GLN A 266 42.05 24.02 -13.49
CA GLN A 266 43.23 24.77 -13.04
C GLN A 266 44.52 24.24 -13.66
N GLN A 267 44.68 22.92 -13.79
CA GLN A 267 45.84 22.32 -14.45
C GLN A 267 45.92 22.70 -15.93
N LYS A 268 44.78 22.97 -16.58
CA LYS A 268 44.70 23.40 -17.98
C LYS A 268 44.97 24.89 -18.18
N GLN A 269 44.95 25.72 -17.14
CA GLN A 269 45.34 27.13 -17.30
C GLN A 269 46.85 27.19 -17.57
N PRO A 270 47.27 27.65 -18.77
CA PRO A 270 48.68 27.70 -19.11
C PRO A 270 49.38 28.61 -18.08
N ALA A 271 50.52 28.14 -17.57
CA ALA A 271 51.35 28.90 -16.64
C ALA A 271 51.46 30.33 -17.15
N ASN A 272 50.86 31.26 -16.40
CA ASN A 272 50.74 32.67 -16.72
C ASN A 272 52.07 33.14 -17.31
N THR A 273 52.06 33.36 -18.62
CA THR A 273 53.25 33.73 -19.37
C THR A 273 53.76 35.03 -18.77
N ASN A 274 54.91 34.96 -18.10
CA ASN A 274 55.62 36.15 -17.69
C ASN A 274 55.66 37.11 -18.88
N PRO A 275 55.28 38.39 -18.71
CA PRO A 275 55.30 39.34 -19.81
C PRO A 275 56.70 39.32 -20.40
N ALA A 276 56.75 38.94 -21.68
CA ALA A 276 57.97 38.73 -22.41
C ALA A 276 58.87 39.95 -22.24
N GLN A 277 60.07 39.72 -21.73
CA GLN A 277 61.15 40.69 -21.81
C GLN A 277 61.43 40.90 -23.31
N PRO A 278 61.35 42.14 -23.83
CA PRO A 278 61.41 42.39 -25.26
C PRO A 278 62.83 42.14 -25.77
N GLY A 279 63.02 41.10 -26.59
CA GLY A 279 64.22 40.95 -27.41
C GLY A 279 64.79 39.53 -27.51
N SER A 280 64.08 38.60 -28.15
CA SER A 280 64.70 37.46 -28.84
C SER A 280 63.68 36.77 -29.74
N ALA A 281 63.95 36.74 -31.05
CA ALA A 281 63.15 36.04 -32.03
C ALA A 281 63.49 34.54 -31.99
N ALA A 282 62.77 33.77 -31.18
CA ALA A 282 62.84 32.32 -31.16
C ALA A 282 61.53 31.73 -31.71
N THR A 283 61.67 30.86 -32.72
CA THR A 283 60.61 30.13 -33.41
C THR A 283 59.79 29.30 -32.42
N VAL A 284 58.52 29.67 -32.22
CA VAL A 284 57.55 28.95 -31.39
C VAL A 284 57.05 27.74 -32.19
N GLN A 285 57.47 26.54 -31.79
CA GLN A 285 56.81 25.30 -32.23
C GLN A 285 55.47 25.16 -31.49
N PRO A 286 54.38 24.80 -32.18
CA PRO A 286 53.09 24.54 -31.54
C PRO A 286 53.23 23.36 -30.59
N ALA A 287 52.91 23.58 -29.31
CA ALA A 287 52.84 22.51 -28.33
C ALA A 287 51.54 21.73 -28.59
N ASP A 288 51.68 20.54 -29.19
CA ASP A 288 50.62 19.54 -29.33
C ASP A 288 50.25 18.99 -27.95
N THR A 289 49.46 19.75 -27.19
CA THR A 289 48.76 19.22 -26.00
C THR A 289 47.34 18.81 -26.40
N ASP A 290 47.24 17.75 -27.20
CA ASP A 290 46.00 16.98 -27.36
C ASP A 290 45.80 16.16 -26.08
N LEU A 291 45.34 16.83 -25.03
CA LEU A 291 44.76 16.14 -23.90
C LEU A 291 43.40 15.60 -24.36
N ASP A 292 43.37 14.31 -24.63
CA ASP A 292 42.27 13.59 -25.26
C ASP A 292 40.97 13.82 -24.49
N ALA A 293 39.97 14.41 -25.15
CA ALA A 293 38.65 14.66 -24.56
C ALA A 293 38.03 13.35 -24.02
N ALA A 294 38.46 12.20 -24.56
CA ALA A 294 38.10 10.89 -24.07
C ALA A 294 38.49 10.65 -22.60
N THR A 295 39.67 11.10 -22.16
CA THR A 295 40.12 10.90 -20.77
C THR A 295 39.28 11.72 -19.77
N ILE A 296 38.84 12.92 -20.18
CA ILE A 296 37.96 13.77 -19.36
C ILE A 296 36.58 13.10 -19.22
N VAL A 297 36.05 12.54 -20.30
CA VAL A 297 34.75 11.83 -20.26
C VAL A 297 34.85 10.56 -19.41
N GLU A 298 35.93 9.80 -19.49
CA GLU A 298 36.14 8.59 -18.70
C GLU A 298 36.20 8.89 -17.18
N GLU A 299 36.90 9.96 -16.77
CA GLU A 299 36.95 10.36 -15.37
C GLU A 299 35.62 10.93 -14.85
N ILE A 300 34.85 11.61 -15.72
CA ILE A 300 33.47 12.02 -15.38
C ILE A 300 32.59 10.78 -15.18
N GLU A 301 32.70 9.77 -16.03
CA GLU A 301 31.89 8.55 -15.95
C GLU A 301 32.21 7.73 -14.69
N LYS A 302 33.49 7.67 -14.28
CA LYS A 302 33.92 7.08 -13.00
C LYS A 302 33.33 7.79 -11.77
N CYS A 303 32.95 9.06 -11.87
CA CYS A 303 32.29 9.76 -10.76
C CYS A 303 30.80 9.40 -10.61
N PHE A 304 30.16 8.85 -11.64
CA PHE A 304 28.73 8.49 -11.62
C PHE A 304 28.47 7.02 -11.22
N HIS A 305 29.45 6.12 -11.39
CA HIS A 305 29.36 4.70 -11.01
C HIS A 305 29.85 4.44 -9.57
#